data_AF-A0A833HMT8-F1
#
_entry.id   AF-A0A833HMT8-F1
#
_cell.length_a   1.000
_cell.length_b   1.000
_cell.length_c   1.000
_cell.angle_alpha   90.00
_cell.angle_beta   90.00
_cell.angle_gamma   90.00
#
_symmetry.space_group_name_H-M   'P 1'
#
loop_
_entity.id
_entity.type
_entity.pdbx_description
1 polymer ?
#
loop_
_entity_poly.entity_id
_entity_poly.type
_entity_poly.pdbx_seq_one_letter_code
_entity_poly.pdbx_strand_id
1 'polypeptide(L)' 'MVNQKDMKAIENQIELLKNNNQKTLEYLSALELLLVDDNNSKSKDVVLSKELDYLHSKVNSLSKDIDTFMNTLSDI' A
#
# COMPACT_ATOMS: atom_id res chain seq x y z
N MET A 1 -20.49 16.04 22.83
CA MET A 1 -19.34 16.74 22.22
C MET A 1 -18.56 15.69 21.44
N VAL A 2 -18.53 15.78 20.11
CA VAL A 2 -17.61 14.96 19.31
C VAL A 2 -16.20 15.36 19.72
N ASN A 3 -15.36 14.39 20.10
CA ASN A 3 -14.01 14.68 20.55
C ASN A 3 -13.13 15.05 19.33
N GLN A 4 -13.20 16.32 18.91
CA GLN A 4 -12.48 16.85 17.74
C GLN A 4 -10.97 16.59 17.80
N LYS A 5 -10.40 16.52 19.01
CA LYS A 5 -8.98 16.20 19.21
C LYS A 5 -8.68 14.75 18.81
N ASP A 6 -9.52 13.81 19.23
CA ASP A 6 -9.37 12.39 18.89
C ASP A 6 -9.62 12.17 17.41
N MET A 7 -10.63 12.83 16.84
CA MET A 7 -10.93 12.79 15.39
C MET A 7 -9.71 13.20 14.57
N LYS A 8 -9.11 14.36 14.89
CA LYS A 8 -7.91 14.85 14.21
C LYS A 8 -6.69 13.95 14.42
N ALA A 9 -6.57 13.34 15.60
CA ALA A 9 -5.51 12.37 15.85
C ALA A 9 -5.67 11.13 14.95
N ILE A 10 -6.90 10.62 14.81
CA ILE A 10 -7.24 9.49 13.93
C ILE A 10 -6.95 9.84 12.47
N GLU A 11 -7.38 11.00 11.98
CA GLU A 11 -7.08 11.49 10.62
C GLU A 11 -5.56 11.47 10.34
N ASN A 12 -4.76 12.05 11.24
CA ASN A 12 -3.31 12.08 11.10
C ASN A 12 -2.69 10.67 11.05
N GLN A 13 -3.20 9.73 11.85
CA GLN A 13 -2.71 8.34 11.84
C GLN A 13 -3.06 7.63 10.53
N ILE A 14 -4.23 7.90 9.96
CA ILE A 14 -4.64 7.29 8.70
C ILE A 14 -3.87 7.88 7.52
N GLU A 15 -3.60 9.18 7.54
CA GLU A 15 -2.74 9.82 6.54
C GLU A 15 -1.31 9.25 6.59
N LEU A 16 -0.76 9.03 7.79
CA LEU A 16 0.51 8.34 7.96
C LEU A 16 0.46 6.91 7.41
N LEU A 17 -0.61 6.17 7.70
CA LEU A 17 -0.82 4.82 7.19
C LEU A 17 -0.87 4.80 5.65
N LYS A 18 -1.59 5.75 5.03
CA LYS A 18 -1.67 5.92 3.58
C LYS A 18 -0.29 6.16 2.97
N ASN A 19 0.48 7.08 3.54
CA ASN A 19 1.84 7.39 3.09
C ASN A 19 2.78 6.18 3.21
N ASN A 20 2.69 5.43 4.30
CA ASN A 20 3.48 4.21 4.48
C ASN A 20 3.08 3.11 3.50
N ASN A 21 1.78 2.98 3.20
CA ASN A 21 1.28 2.02 2.22
C ASN A 21 1.78 2.35 0.81
N GLN A 22 1.80 3.64 0.45
CA GLN A 22 2.37 4.10 -0.83
C GLN A 22 3.88 3.80 -0.93
N LYS A 23 4.66 4.10 0.13
CA LYS A 23 6.09 3.73 0.16
C LYS A 23 6.30 2.22 0.04
N THR A 24 5.41 1.43 0.61
CA THR A 24 5.46 -0.03 0.50
C THR A 24 5.27 -0.47 -0.96
N LEU A 25 4.33 0.14 -1.70
CA LEU A 25 4.19 -0.10 -3.15
C LEU A 25 5.47 0.27 -3.91
N GLU A 26 6.07 1.42 -3.60
CA GLU A 26 7.33 1.84 -4.23
C GLU A 26 8.46 0.81 -3.99
N TYR A 27 8.57 0.27 -2.77
CA TYR A 27 9.54 -0.78 -2.47
C TYR A 27 9.23 -2.10 -3.17
N LEU A 28 7.96 -2.48 -3.30
CA LEU A 28 7.57 -3.67 -4.05
C LEU A 28 7.92 -3.54 -5.53
N SER A 29 7.63 -2.40 -6.16
CA SER A 29 8.04 -2.13 -7.54
C SER A 29 9.56 -2.14 -7.71
N ALA A 30 10.32 -1.64 -6.74
CA ALA A 30 11.78 -1.74 -6.76
C ALA A 30 12.25 -3.20 -6.69
N LEU A 31 11.61 -4.05 -5.87
CA LEU A 31 11.91 -5.47 -5.80
C LEU A 31 11.56 -6.20 -7.11
N GLU A 32 10.44 -5.87 -7.73
CA GLU A 32 10.04 -6.41 -9.04
C GLU A 32 11.10 -6.11 -10.10
N LEU A 33 11.63 -4.87 -10.15
CA LEU A 33 12.69 -4.48 -11.09
C LEU A 33 13.99 -5.29 -10.89
N LEU A 34 14.33 -5.65 -9.65
CA LEU A 34 15.51 -6.48 -9.36
C LEU A 34 15.35 -7.94 -9.84
N LEU A 35 14.11 -8.42 -9.95
CA LEU A 35 13.77 -9.75 -10.43
C LEU A 35 13.66 -9.88 -11.94
N VAL A 36 13.53 -8.77 -12.67
CA VAL A 36 13.62 -8.80 -14.13
C VAL A 36 15.07 -9.09 -14.53
N ASP A 37 15.27 -10.05 -15.45
CA ASP A 37 16.58 -10.33 -16.02
C ASP A 37 16.83 -9.45 -17.27
N ASP A 38 18.04 -8.89 -17.40
CA ASP A 38 18.41 -7.92 -18.44
C ASP A 38 18.35 -8.50 -19.86
N ASN A 39 18.25 -9.83 -20.00
CA ASN A 39 18.46 -10.53 -21.27
C ASN A 39 17.24 -11.27 -21.85
N ASN A 40 16.07 -11.33 -21.20
CA ASN A 40 14.93 -12.07 -21.81
C ASN A 40 13.52 -11.84 -21.24
N SER A 41 13.28 -10.77 -20.47
CA SER A 41 11.94 -10.46 -19.92
C SER A 41 11.33 -11.56 -19.03
N LYS A 42 12.14 -12.54 -18.59
CA LYS A 42 11.73 -13.61 -17.67
C LYS A 42 12.19 -13.26 -16.27
N SER A 43 11.29 -13.40 -15.29
CA SER A 43 11.65 -13.28 -13.88
C SER A 43 12.74 -14.29 -13.53
N LYS A 44 13.77 -13.84 -12.81
CA LYS A 44 14.86 -14.67 -12.27
C LYS A 44 14.34 -15.78 -11.36
N ASP A 45 13.19 -15.55 -10.71
CA ASP A 45 12.51 -16.52 -9.87
C ASP A 45 10.99 -16.37 -10.00
N VAL A 46 10.36 -17.37 -10.62
CA VAL A 46 8.90 -17.38 -10.86
C VAL A 46 8.11 -17.48 -9.56
N VAL A 47 8.64 -18.15 -8.53
CA VAL A 47 7.96 -18.28 -7.24
C VAL A 47 8.01 -16.93 -6.52
N LEU A 48 9.18 -16.32 -6.42
CA LEU A 48 9.33 -15.02 -5.77
C LEU A 48 8.55 -13.92 -6.48
N SER A 49 8.47 -13.95 -7.81
CA SER A 49 7.62 -13.03 -8.59
C SER A 49 6.14 -13.16 -8.22
N LYS A 50 5.62 -14.39 -8.07
CA LYS A 50 4.23 -14.61 -7.68
C LYS A 50 3.94 -14.13 -6.26
N GLU A 51 4.88 -14.33 -5.34
CA GLU A 51 4.74 -13.83 -3.97
C GLU A 51 4.75 -12.29 -3.93
N LEU A 52 5.58 -11.64 -4.75
CA LEU A 52 5.55 -10.17 -4.90
C LEU A 52 4.25 -9.68 -5.53
N ASP A 53 3.75 -10.33 -6.59
CA ASP A 53 2.47 -9.99 -7.21
C ASP A 53 1.32 -10.09 -6.19
N TYR A 54 1.34 -11.15 -5.37
CA TYR A 54 0.36 -11.34 -4.30
C TYR A 54 0.46 -10.23 -3.25
N LEU A 55 1.67 -9.89 -2.81
CA LEU A 55 1.89 -8.82 -1.85
C LEU A 55 1.48 -7.46 -2.41
N HIS A 56 1.80 -7.17 -3.67
CA HIS A 56 1.37 -5.97 -4.40
C HIS A 56 -0.16 -5.88 -4.47
N SER A 57 -0.85 -6.98 -4.73
CA SER A 57 -2.31 -7.03 -4.69
C SER A 57 -2.86 -6.73 -3.29
N LYS A 58 -2.24 -7.25 -2.23
CA LYS A 58 -2.69 -7.00 -0.84
C LYS A 58 -2.50 -5.55 -0.41
N VAL A 59 -1.34 -4.97 -0.74
CA VAL A 59 -1.04 -3.56 -0.43
C VAL A 59 -1.98 -2.63 -1.21
N ASN A 60 -2.32 -2.96 -2.45
CA ASN A 60 -3.33 -2.19 -3.21
C ASN A 60 -4.75 -2.31 -2.64
N SER A 61 -5.15 -3.49 -2.16
CA SER A 61 -6.43 -3.63 -1.44
C SER A 61 -6.43 -2.79 -0.16
N LEU A 62 -5.33 -2.80 0.59
CA LEU A 62 -5.20 -1.95 1.78
C LEU A 62 -5.31 -0.45 1.45
N SER A 63 -4.79 0.01 0.30
CA SER A 63 -4.98 1.40 -0.14
C SER A 63 -6.47 1.73 -0.31
N LYS A 64 -7.26 0.83 -0.91
CA LYS A 64 -8.71 1.03 -1.09
C LYS A 64 -9.45 1.03 0.25
N ASP A 65 -9.06 0.17 1.17
CA ASP A 65 -9.66 0.11 2.51
C ASP A 65 -9.36 1.40 3.30
N ILE A 66 -8.12 1.92 3.21
CA ILE A 66 -7.71 3.21 3.79
C ILE A 66 -8.54 4.36 3.21
N ASP A 67 -8.67 4.43 1.89
CA ASP A 67 -9.45 5.49 1.22
C ASP A 67 -10.94 5.41 1.61
N THR A 68 -11.50 4.20 1.68
CA THR A 68 -12.89 3.97 2.11
C THR A 68 -13.11 4.42 3.56
N PHE A 69 -12.15 4.11 4.45
CA PHE A 69 -12.21 4.53 5.84
C PHE A 69 -12.12 6.05 5.97
N MET A 70 -11.21 6.71 5.25
CA MET A 70 -11.08 8.18 5.23
C MET A 70 -12.36 8.88 4.76
N ASN A 71 -13.00 8.36 3.71
CA ASN A 71 -14.25 8.91 3.22
C ASN A 71 -15.35 8.79 4.27
N THR A 72 -15.47 7.61 4.90
CA THR A 72 -16.43 7.38 5.99
C THR A 72 -16.19 8.32 7.18
N LEU A 73 -14.92 8.58 7.52
CA LEU A 73 -14.55 9.50 8.59
C LEU A 73 -14.93 10.95 8.24
N SER A 74 -14.82 11.34 6.96
CA SER A 74 -15.14 12.70 6.48
C SER A 74 -16.65 12.97 6.44
N ASP A 75 -17.47 11.92 6.38
CA ASP A 75 -18.93 11.99 6.35
C ASP A 75 -19.58 12.07 7.76
N ILE A 76 -18.77 11.95 8.84
CA ILE A 76 -19.21 11.96 10.25
C ILE A 76 -18.94 13.32 10.91
#